data_AF-A0A4Q3AIQ6-F1
#
_entry.id   AF-A0A4Q3AIQ6-F1
#
_cell.length_a   1.000
_cell.length_b   1.000
_cell.length_c   1.000
_cell.angle_alpha   90.00
_cell.angle_beta   90.00
_cell.angle_gamma   90.00
#
_symmetry.space_group_name_H-M   'P 1'
#
loop_
_entity.id
_entity.type
_entity.pdbx_description
1 polymer ?
#
loop_
_entity_poly.entity_id
_entity_poly.type
_entity_poly.pdbx_seq_one_letter_code
_entity_poly.pdbx_strand_id
1 'polypeptide(L)'
;MNDLVHGEPSWKLTLDRVTLWISCRAGHMAPVEFKLGERTVYPYALAPWTPEEVDAALPPLLTVLRGDFLCFPFGPQKNAPPHGVSANAEWKVIA
;
A
#
# COMPACT_ATOMS: atom_id res chain seq x y z
N MET A 1 5.12 13.72 9.17
CA MET A 1 4.36 12.79 10.03
C MET A 1 3.60 11.85 9.12
N ASN A 2 3.52 10.56 9.47
CA ASN A 2 2.82 9.57 8.68
C ASN A 2 1.35 9.54 9.13
N ASP A 3 0.43 9.40 8.18
CA ASP A 3 -0.98 9.16 8.48
C ASP A 3 -1.17 7.68 8.83
N LEU A 4 -2.12 7.36 9.71
CA LEU A 4 -2.53 5.97 9.95
C LEU A 4 -3.71 5.64 9.04
N VAL A 5 -3.49 4.77 8.05
CA VAL A 5 -4.53 4.39 7.08
C VAL A 5 -4.76 2.89 7.15
N HIS A 6 -5.96 2.52 7.60
CA HIS A 6 -6.38 1.11 7.70
C HIS A 6 -5.34 0.24 8.43
N GLY A 7 -4.99 0.69 9.64
CA GLY A 7 -4.00 0.04 10.51
C GLY A 7 -2.54 0.22 10.12
N GLU A 8 -2.22 0.86 8.97
CA GLU A 8 -0.85 0.92 8.47
C GLU A 8 -0.34 2.37 8.34
N PRO A 9 0.83 2.71 8.91
CA PRO A 9 1.48 4.00 8.68
C PRO A 9 1.70 4.25 7.19
N SER A 10 1.36 5.45 6.72
CA SER A 10 1.39 5.77 5.30
C SER A 10 1.83 7.22 5.07
N TRP A 11 2.55 7.46 3.97
CA TRP A 11 2.86 8.80 3.50
C TRP A 11 1.76 9.32 2.59
N LYS A 12 1.27 10.52 2.87
CA LYS A 12 0.30 11.23 2.04
C LYS A 12 1.02 12.07 0.99
N LEU A 13 0.60 11.92 -0.27
CA LEU A 13 0.98 12.79 -1.37
C LEU A 13 -0.28 13.48 -1.89
N THR A 14 -0.20 14.78 -2.11
CA THR A 14 -1.31 15.57 -2.64
C THR A 14 -0.84 16.35 -3.87
N LEU A 15 -1.60 16.20 -4.95
CA LEU A 15 -1.53 16.98 -6.17
C LEU A 15 -2.87 17.72 -6.35
N ASP A 16 -2.97 18.56 -7.38
CA ASP A 16 -4.19 19.36 -7.64
C ASP A 16 -5.48 18.54 -7.59
N ARG A 17 -5.50 17.40 -8.30
CA ARG A 17 -6.70 16.56 -8.45
C ARG A 17 -6.59 15.17 -7.83
N VAL A 18 -5.45 14.84 -7.23
CA VAL A 18 -5.17 13.50 -6.73
C VAL A 18 -4.59 13.57 -5.34
N THR A 19 -5.17 12.83 -4.41
CA THR A 19 -4.55 12.53 -3.11
C THR A 19 -4.30 11.04 -3.06
N LEU A 20 -3.10 10.62 -2.67
CA LEU A 20 -2.77 9.20 -2.53
C LEU A 20 -1.96 8.96 -1.26
N TRP A 21 -2.04 7.71 -0.78
CA TRP A 21 -1.24 7.25 0.34
C TRP A 21 -0.39 6.05 -0.09
N ILE A 22 0.86 6.05 0.35
CA ILE A 22 1.78 4.91 0.19
C ILE A 22 2.08 4.35 1.57
N SER A 23 1.77 3.07 1.80
CA SER A 23 2.07 2.41 3.07
C SER A 23 3.59 2.30 3.30
N CYS A 24 4.00 2.43 4.55
CA CYS A 24 5.41 2.31 4.93
C CYS A 24 5.92 0.89 4.67
N ARG A 25 5.17 -0.10 5.12
CA ARG A 25 5.44 -1.50 4.77
C ARG A 25 4.84 -1.84 3.42
N ALA A 26 5.56 -2.62 2.62
CA ALA A 26 5.18 -3.11 1.29
C ALA A 26 5.01 -2.05 0.18
N GLY A 27 4.95 -0.75 0.51
CA GLY A 27 4.88 0.33 -0.48
C GLY A 27 3.59 0.32 -1.31
N HIS A 28 2.48 -0.11 -0.73
CA HIS A 28 1.20 -0.18 -1.42
C HIS A 28 0.59 1.21 -1.54
N MET A 29 0.12 1.55 -2.73
CA MET A 29 -0.61 2.78 -3.02
C MET A 29 -2.10 2.52 -2.80
N ALA A 30 -2.65 2.97 -1.67
CA ALA A 30 -4.09 3.09 -1.42
C ALA A 30 -4.38 3.78 -0.07
N PRO A 31 -5.53 4.45 0.08
CA PRO A 31 -6.51 4.76 -0.96
C PRO A 31 -5.95 5.80 -1.94
N VAL A 32 -6.65 5.98 -3.05
CA VAL A 32 -6.39 7.09 -3.96
C VAL A 32 -7.69 7.83 -4.19
N GLU A 33 -7.67 9.14 -3.97
CA GLU A 33 -8.76 10.06 -4.21
C GLU A 33 -8.54 10.76 -5.54
N PHE A 34 -9.50 10.66 -6.45
CA PHE A 34 -9.50 11.43 -7.70
C PHE A 34 -10.64 12.45 -7.69
N LYS A 35 -10.31 13.73 -7.80
CA LYS A 35 -11.27 14.82 -7.97
C LYS A 35 -11.70 14.96 -9.44
N LEU A 36 -12.96 14.64 -9.71
CA LEU A 36 -13.62 14.69 -11.01
C LEU A 36 -14.75 15.74 -10.97
N GLY A 37 -14.39 17.02 -11.09
CA GLY A 37 -15.33 18.14 -10.90
C GLY A 37 -15.82 18.19 -9.45
N GLU A 38 -17.13 18.11 -9.24
CA GLU A 38 -17.74 18.12 -7.90
C GLU A 38 -17.73 16.73 -7.21
N ARG A 39 -17.22 15.69 -7.87
CA ARG A 39 -17.20 14.32 -7.34
C ARG A 39 -15.78 13.90 -6.98
N THR A 40 -15.64 13.16 -5.87
CA THR A 40 -14.42 12.42 -5.56
C THR A 40 -14.69 10.94 -5.70
N VAL A 41 -13.81 10.22 -6.42
CA VAL A 41 -13.90 8.77 -6.59
C VAL A 41 -12.70 8.07 -5.96
N TYR A 42 -12.94 6.84 -5.49
CA TYR A 42 -12.00 6.02 -4.72
C TYR A 42 -11.90 4.64 -5.37
N PRO A 43 -11.17 4.49 -6.49
CA PRO A 43 -11.20 3.25 -7.27
C PRO A 43 -10.40 2.11 -6.62
N TYR A 44 -9.57 2.40 -5.62
CA TYR A 44 -8.67 1.42 -5.03
C TYR A 44 -9.27 0.85 -3.75
N ALA A 45 -9.38 -0.48 -3.69
CA ALA A 45 -9.91 -1.18 -2.53
C ALA A 45 -8.86 -1.31 -1.43
N LEU A 46 -9.34 -1.32 -0.19
CA LEU A 46 -8.62 -1.83 0.96
C LEU A 46 -9.09 -3.26 1.21
N ALA A 47 -8.21 -4.12 1.72
CA ALA A 47 -8.62 -5.43 2.19
C ALA A 47 -9.70 -5.30 3.29
N PRO A 48 -10.54 -6.33 3.48
CA PRO A 48 -11.54 -6.32 4.57
C PRO A 48 -10.93 -6.58 5.95
N TRP A 49 -9.60 -6.53 6.10
CA TRP A 49 -8.86 -6.76 7.35
C TRP A 49 -7.74 -5.74 7.52
N THR A 50 -7.47 -5.34 8.76
CA THR A 50 -6.24 -4.61 9.13
C THR A 50 -5.10 -5.59 9.42
N PRO A 51 -3.84 -5.10 9.53
CA PRO A 51 -2.70 -5.98 9.80
C PRO A 51 -2.80 -6.78 11.10
N GLU A 52 -3.53 -6.30 12.10
CA GLU A 52 -3.73 -6.95 13.40
C GLU A 52 -4.81 -8.04 13.38
N GLU A 53 -5.63 -8.09 12.33
CA GLU A 53 -6.77 -9.00 12.20
C GLU A 53 -6.44 -10.29 11.44
N VAL A 54 -5.20 -10.43 10.96
CA VAL A 54 -4.72 -11.59 10.21
C VAL A 54 -3.47 -12.18 10.86
N ASP A 55 -3.15 -13.43 10.50
CA ASP A 55 -1.95 -14.11 10.99
C ASP A 55 -0.69 -13.30 10.62
N ALA A 56 0.04 -12.88 11.65
CA ALA A 56 1.30 -12.14 11.51
C ALA A 56 2.41 -12.96 10.81
N ALA A 57 2.25 -14.28 10.67
CA ALA A 57 3.14 -15.12 9.87
C ALA A 57 2.94 -14.95 8.35
N LEU A 58 1.86 -14.31 7.91
CA LEU A 58 1.66 -14.01 6.50
C LEU A 58 2.73 -13.02 5.99
N PRO A 59 3.15 -13.15 4.72
CA PRO A 59 3.99 -12.17 4.06
C PRO A 59 3.41 -10.74 4.17
N PRO A 60 4.26 -9.70 4.40
CA PRO A 60 3.79 -8.33 4.59
C PRO A 60 2.83 -7.81 3.51
N LEU A 61 3.03 -8.15 2.22
CA LEU A 61 2.11 -7.74 1.16
C LEU A 61 0.64 -8.16 1.42
N LEU A 62 0.42 -9.27 2.13
CA LEU A 62 -0.91 -9.79 2.41
C LEU A 62 -1.51 -9.18 3.69
N THR A 63 -0.67 -8.80 4.65
CA THR A 63 -1.14 -8.19 5.90
C THR A 63 -1.57 -6.74 5.69
N VAL A 64 -0.95 -6.01 4.76
CA VAL A 64 -1.30 -4.62 4.41
C VAL A 64 -2.03 -4.49 3.06
N LEU A 65 -2.60 -5.59 2.55
CA LEU A 65 -3.13 -5.68 1.18
C LEU A 65 -4.09 -4.54 0.83
N ARG A 66 -3.76 -3.79 -0.22
CA ARG A 66 -4.53 -2.62 -0.68
C ARG A 66 -4.07 -2.20 -2.08
N GLY A 67 -5.00 -1.64 -2.86
CA GLY A 67 -4.74 -0.97 -4.14
C GLY A 67 -3.68 -1.62 -5.03
N ASP A 68 -2.67 -0.82 -5.39
CA ASP A 68 -1.58 -1.22 -6.29
C ASP A 68 -0.23 -1.21 -5.56
N PHE A 69 0.76 -1.96 -6.03
CA PHE A 69 2.08 -2.06 -5.41
C PHE A 69 3.17 -2.49 -6.40
N LEU A 70 4.42 -2.13 -6.08
CA LEU A 70 5.55 -2.52 -6.92
C LEU A 70 5.92 -4.00 -6.70
N CYS A 71 5.56 -4.85 -7.65
CA CYS A 71 5.98 -6.25 -7.68
C CYS A 71 7.32 -6.42 -8.40
N PHE A 72 8.43 -6.58 -7.67
CA PHE A 72 9.75 -6.75 -8.27
C PHE A 72 10.70 -7.64 -7.43
N PRO A 73 11.27 -8.71 -8.01
CA PRO A 73 11.00 -9.25 -9.35
C PRO A 73 9.57 -9.81 -9.49
N PHE A 74 9.02 -9.74 -10.70
CA PHE A 74 7.68 -10.27 -10.98
C PHE A 74 7.70 -11.80 -11.12
N GLY A 75 6.67 -12.47 -10.62
CA GLY A 75 6.47 -13.92 -10.74
C GLY A 75 6.96 -14.74 -9.53
N PRO A 76 6.85 -16.08 -9.62
CA PRO A 76 7.18 -16.99 -8.53
C PRO A 76 8.64 -16.86 -8.06
N GLN A 77 8.83 -16.84 -6.75
CA GLN A 77 10.14 -16.75 -6.12
C GLN A 77 10.46 -18.06 -5.40
N LYS A 78 11.71 -18.55 -5.51
CA LYS A 78 12.17 -19.75 -4.78
C LYS A 78 12.74 -19.41 -3.40
N ASN A 79 13.57 -18.36 -3.33
CA ASN A 79 14.31 -17.96 -2.13
C ASN A 79 14.05 -16.49 -1.75
N ALA A 80 12.86 -15.97 -2.07
CA ALA A 80 12.46 -14.61 -1.76
C ALA A 80 10.95 -14.56 -1.47
N PRO A 81 10.45 -13.49 -0.82
CA PRO A 81 9.02 -13.31 -0.59
C PRO A 81 8.22 -13.32 -1.90
N PRO A 82 6.94 -13.74 -1.87
CA PRO A 82 6.06 -13.67 -3.03
C PRO A 82 5.93 -12.21 -3.51
N HIS A 83 5.90 -12.01 -4.82
CA HIS A 83 5.92 -10.68 -5.47
C HIS A 83 7.18 -9.84 -5.21
N GLY A 84 8.24 -10.47 -4.71
CA GLY A 84 9.56 -9.85 -4.56
C GLY A 84 9.70 -8.99 -3.31
N VAL A 85 10.92 -8.50 -3.11
CA VAL A 85 11.28 -7.76 -1.88
C VAL A 85 10.59 -6.40 -1.82
N SER A 86 10.36 -5.74 -2.97
CA SER A 86 9.70 -4.44 -3.02
C SER A 86 8.28 -4.48 -2.43
N ALA A 87 7.53 -5.54 -2.69
CA ALA A 87 6.18 -5.74 -2.15
C ALA A 87 6.17 -6.18 -0.69
N ASN A 88 7.31 -6.41 -0.04
CA ASN A 88 7.36 -6.97 1.32
C ASN A 88 8.24 -6.19 2.29
N ALA A 89 9.09 -5.29 1.81
CA ALA A 89 10.04 -4.54 2.62
C ALA A 89 9.41 -3.29 3.25
N GLU A 90 10.11 -2.74 4.24
CA GLU A 90 9.88 -1.36 4.70
C GLU A 90 10.44 -0.38 3.68
N TRP A 91 9.60 0.57 3.27
CA TRP A 91 9.96 1.66 2.39
C TRP A 91 10.49 2.84 3.20
N LYS A 92 11.26 3.69 2.53
CA LYS A 92 11.74 4.95 3.10
C LYS A 92 11.67 6.03 2.03
N VAL A 93 11.20 7.21 2.42
CA VAL A 93 11.31 8.40 1.59
C VAL A 93 12.78 8.81 1.54
N ILE A 94 13.29 8.99 0.32
CA ILE A 94 14.62 9.56 0.07
C ILE A 94 14.45 11.04 -0.30
N ALA A 95 15.36 11.88 0.17
CA ALA A 95 15.40 13.32 -0.08
C ALA A 95 16.60 13.67 -0.97
#